data_AF-A0AA36Y395-F1
#
_entry.id   AF-A0AA36Y395-F1
#
_cell.length_a   1.000
_cell.length_b   1.000
_cell.length_c   1.000
_cell.angle_alpha   90.00
_cell.angle_beta   90.00
_cell.angle_gamma   90.00
#
_symmetry.space_group_name_H-M   'P 1'
#
loop_
_entity.id
_entity.type
_entity.pdbx_description
1 polymer ?
#
loop_
_entity_poly.entity_id
_entity_poly.type
_entity_poly.pdbx_seq_one_letter_code
_entity_poly.pdbx_strand_id
1 'polypeptide(L)' 'MEYGTKHRILFLYQYLFQHTDAEHPLSTAELMKILKEQYAIKVSRNTISNDLAILHDCGLHIEHYEST' A
#
# COMPACT_ATOMS: atom_id res chain seq x y z
N MET A 1 -0.07 -8.85 -18.95
CA MET A 1 0.10 -7.38 -18.85
C MET A 1 1.17 -7.09 -17.82
N GLU A 2 2.38 -6.75 -18.25
CA GLU A 2 3.61 -6.59 -17.43
C GLU A 2 3.66 -5.31 -16.57
N TYR A 3 2.54 -4.59 -16.45
CA TYR A 3 2.50 -3.29 -15.78
C TYR A 3 1.92 -3.33 -14.36
N GLY A 4 1.52 -4.49 -13.84
CA GLY A 4 0.79 -4.62 -12.57
C GLY A 4 1.54 -4.11 -11.33
N THR A 5 2.83 -4.45 -11.17
CA THR A 5 3.59 -4.11 -9.95
C THR A 5 3.88 -2.61 -9.85
N LYS A 6 4.37 -1.98 -10.92
CA LYS A 6 4.72 -0.55 -10.90
C LYS A 6 3.50 0.34 -10.64
N HIS A 7 2.38 0.08 -11.33
CA HIS A 7 1.15 0.84 -11.11
C HIS A 7 0.61 0.64 -9.70
N ARG A 8 0.62 -0.59 -9.20
CA ARG A 8 0.17 -0.89 -7.83
C ARG A 8 0.98 -0.15 -6.77
N ILE A 9 2.31 -0.16 -6.86
CA ILE A 9 3.19 0.56 -5.93
C ILE A 9 2.92 2.07 -5.99
N LEU A 10 2.77 2.63 -7.19
CA LEU A 10 2.45 4.06 -7.36
C LEU A 10 1.09 4.43 -6.78
N PHE A 11 0.04 3.63 -7.03
CA PHE A 11 -1.28 3.87 -6.45
C PHE A 11 -1.29 3.73 -4.93
N LEU A 12 -0.58 2.73 -4.40
CA LEU A 12 -0.45 2.54 -2.95
C LEU A 12 0.21 3.77 -2.30
N TYR A 13 1.35 4.22 -2.85
CA TYR A 13 2.05 5.40 -2.35
C TYR A 13 1.19 6.66 -2.45
N GLN A 14 0.57 6.91 -3.60
CA GLN A 14 -0.28 8.07 -3.81
C GLN A 14 -1.41 8.12 -2.79
N TYR A 15 -2.06 6.98 -2.54
CA TYR A 15 -3.17 6.91 -1.59
C TYR A 15 -2.70 7.16 -0.15
N LEU A 16 -1.61 6.51 0.28
CA LEU A 16 -1.02 6.72 1.60
C LEU A 16 -0.66 8.21 1.81
N PHE A 17 0.00 8.82 0.83
CA PHE A 17 0.42 10.21 0.90
C PHE A 17 -0.77 11.19 0.99
N GLN A 18 -1.91 10.87 0.36
CA GLN A 18 -3.07 11.76 0.29
C GLN A 18 -4.08 11.55 1.42
N HIS A 19 -4.10 10.37 2.04
CA HIS A 19 -5.20 9.94 2.91
C HIS A 19 -4.77 9.33 4.25
N THR A 20 -3.46 9.29 4.55
CA THR A 20 -2.97 8.76 5.82
C THR A 20 -2.00 9.72 6.49
N ASP A 21 -1.98 9.66 7.82
CA ASP A 21 -1.03 10.32 8.69
C ASP A 21 -0.81 9.44 9.93
N ALA A 22 -0.06 9.93 10.92
CA ALA A 22 0.24 9.18 12.13
C ALA A 22 -1.00 8.88 13.01
N GLU A 23 -2.06 9.68 12.92
CA GLU A 23 -3.31 9.47 13.66
C GLU A 23 -4.30 8.60 12.88
N HIS A 24 -4.15 8.54 11.55
CA HIS A 24 -5.04 7.80 10.65
C HIS A 24 -4.28 6.73 9.83
N PRO A 25 -3.72 5.69 10.49
CA PRO A 25 -3.09 4.58 9.78
C PRO A 25 -4.12 3.70 9.08
N LEU A 26 -3.69 2.97 8.06
CA LEU A 26 -4.49 1.97 7.37
C LEU A 26 -3.96 0.57 7.61
N SER A 27 -4.87 -0.37 7.83
CA SER A 27 -4.55 -1.78 7.86
C SER A 27 -4.26 -2.33 6.46
N THR A 28 -3.53 -3.45 6.40
CA THR A 28 -3.30 -4.16 5.12
C THR A 28 -4.60 -4.61 4.44
N ALA A 29 -5.66 -4.89 5.22
CA ALA A 29 -6.97 -5.26 4.69
C ALA A 29 -7.69 -4.08 4.01
N GLU A 30 -7.56 -2.88 4.57
CA GLU A 30 -8.09 -1.65 3.97
C GLU A 30 -7.36 -1.29 2.68
N LEU A 31 -6.02 -1.37 2.68
CA LEU A 31 -5.21 -1.16 1.47
C LEU A 31 -5.60 -2.14 0.35
N MET A 32 -5.83 -3.41 0.68
CA MET A 32 -6.34 -4.40 -0.28
C MET A 32 -7.72 -4.02 -0.83
N LYS A 33 -8.62 -3.52 0.03
CA LYS A 33 -9.96 -3.08 -0.37
C LYS A 33 -9.89 -1.88 -1.31
N ILE A 34 -9.08 -0.87 -0.98
CA ILE A 34 -8.85 0.32 -1.81
C ILE A 34 -8.34 -0.08 -3.19
N LEU A 35 -7.30 -0.93 -3.25
CA LEU A 35 -6.75 -1.41 -4.54
C LEU A 35 -7.79 -2.13 -5.39
N LYS A 36 -8.64 -2.94 -4.77
CA LYS A 36 -9.69 -3.67 -5.46
C LYS A 36 -10.79 -2.75 -5.97
N GLU A 37 -11.29 -1.85 -5.12
CA GLU A 37 -12.47 -1.03 -5.40
C GLU A 37 -12.17 0.16 -6.31
N GLN A 38 -11.03 0.82 -6.12
CA GLN A 38 -10.68 2.03 -6.88
C GLN A 38 -9.88 1.74 -8.15
N TYR A 39 -9.08 0.67 -8.15
CA TYR A 39 -8.14 0.39 -9.23
C TYR A 39 -8.34 -0.99 -9.89
N ALA A 40 -9.35 -1.76 -9.47
CA ALA A 40 -9.60 -3.13 -9.95
C ALA A 40 -8.40 -4.09 -9.77
N ILE A 41 -7.53 -3.82 -8.80
CA ILE A 41 -6.32 -4.60 -8.51
C ILE A 41 -6.56 -5.50 -7.29
N LYS A 42 -6.63 -6.81 -7.52
CA LYS A 42 -6.75 -7.79 -6.43
C LYS A 42 -5.37 -8.32 -6.04
N VAL A 43 -5.05 -8.24 -4.75
CA VAL A 43 -3.74 -8.64 -4.20
C VAL A 43 -3.88 -9.38 -2.87
N SER A 44 -2.81 -10.07 -2.49
CA SER A 44 -2.68 -10.73 -1.19
C SER A 44 -2.06 -9.79 -0.15
N ARG A 45 -2.21 -10.14 1.14
CA ARG A 45 -1.52 -9.41 2.23
C ARG A 45 0.00 -9.40 2.04
N ASN A 46 0.60 -10.54 1.68
CA ASN A 46 2.05 -10.63 1.42
C ASN A 46 2.49 -9.69 0.28
N THR A 47 1.64 -9.50 -0.73
CA THR A 47 1.92 -8.55 -1.81
C THR A 47 1.98 -7.12 -1.28
N ILE A 48 1.01 -6.71 -0.44
CA ILE A 48 1.02 -5.39 0.20
C ILE A 48 2.27 -5.21 1.06
N SER A 49 2.59 -6.18 1.92
CA SER A 49 3.79 -6.12 2.78
C SER A 49 5.07 -5.96 1.96
N ASN A 50 5.20 -6.70 0.85
CA ASN A 50 6.36 -6.57 -0.04
C ASN A 50 6.40 -5.20 -0.73
N ASP A 51 5.26 -4.67 -1.18
CA ASP A 51 5.21 -3.35 -1.82
C ASP A 51 5.54 -2.23 -0.82
N LEU A 52 5.06 -2.32 0.44
CA LEU A 52 5.39 -1.38 1.50
C LEU A 52 6.88 -1.43 1.86
N ALA A 53 7.48 -2.61 1.89
CA ALA A 53 8.92 -2.77 2.09
C ALA A 53 9.71 -2.08 0.96
N ILE A 54 9.31 -2.25 -0.30
CA ILE A 54 9.94 -1.55 -1.43
C ILE A 54 9.84 -0.03 -1.28
N LEU A 55 8.67 0.50 -0.90
CA LEU A 55 8.49 1.94 -0.69
C LEU A 55 9.38 2.47 0.44
N HIS A 56 9.48 1.73 1.54
CA HIS A 56 10.39 2.04 2.65
C HIS A 56 11.86 2.02 2.20
N ASP A 57 12.27 0.99 1.45
CA ASP A 57 13.65 0.86 0.92
C ASP A 57 14.00 1.96 -0.08
N CYS A 58 13.01 2.56 -0.74
CA CYS A 58 13.17 3.77 -1.56
C CYS A 58 13.35 5.06 -0.73
N GLY A 59 13.36 4.99 0.60
CA GLY A 59 13.53 6.13 1.50
C GLY A 59 12.25 6.91 1.77
N LEU A 60 11.07 6.33 1.47
CA LEU A 60 9.79 6.94 1.80
C LEU A 60 9.47 6.68 3.27
N HIS A 61 9.04 7.71 3.99
CA HIS A 61 8.68 7.61 5.39
C HIS A 61 7.30 6.97 5.54
N ILE A 62 7.28 5.64 5.61
CA ILE A 62 6.09 4.82 5.85
C ILE A 62 6.31 4.07 7.16
N GLU A 63 5.51 4.39 8.17
CA GLU A 63 5.53 3.67 9.45
C GLU A 63 4.66 2.42 9.39
N HIS A 64 5.17 1.32 9.93
CA HIS A 64 4.45 0.05 10.03
C HIS A 64 4.22 -0.30 11.49
N TYR A 65 2.95 -0.55 11.83
CA TYR A 65 2.53 -0.96 13.16
C TYR A 65 2.05 -2.40 13.12
N GLU A 66 2.70 -3.28 13.90
CA GLU A 66 2.17 -4.61 14.09
C GLU A 66 0.98 -4.55 15.05
N SER A 67 -0.15 -5.13 14.62
CA SER A 67 -1.29 -5.31 15.52
C SER A 67 -0.94 -6.42 16.51
N THR A 68 -0.88 -6.08 17.80
CA THR A 68 -0.72 -7.03 18.92
C THR A 68 -1.77 -8.12 18.95
#